data_AF-A0A1E8FBI4-F1
#
_entry.id   AF-A0A1E8FBI4-F1
#
_cell.length_a   1.000
_cell.length_b   1.000
_cell.length_c   1.000
_cell.angle_alpha   90.00
_cell.angle_beta   90.00
_cell.angle_gamma   90.00
#
_symmetry.space_group_name_H-M   'P 1'
#
loop_
_entity.id
_entity.type
_entity.pdbx_description
1 polymer ?
#
loop_
_entity_poly.entity_id
_entity_poly.type
_entity_poly.pdbx_seq_one_letter_code
_entity_poly.pdbx_strand_id
1 'polypeptide(L)'
;MENTVLITPETEQQYLTYTGKISVVFAVFLLATALSSLDTEETVVSWGLGLITLISAVSAFVISLKSMKFSKHTTRLGFWTLKFNDEYVDYVSALSLRTTCHVMLFGGLVLAYFGDDKWFIQLIAPLSLSSMIQILLSIALLTHGLLIMTKMREDEADE
;
A
#
# COMPACT_ATOMS: atom_id res chain seq x y z
N MET A 1 -28.21 1.00 -26.49
CA MET A 1 -27.09 1.95 -26.49
C MET A 1 -26.41 1.83 -25.15
N GLU A 2 -25.37 1.00 -25.10
CA GLU A 2 -24.50 0.93 -23.95
C GLU A 2 -23.75 2.26 -23.90
N ASN A 3 -23.97 3.07 -22.88
CA ASN A 3 -23.17 4.26 -22.65
C ASN A 3 -21.75 3.76 -22.35
N THR A 4 -20.93 3.57 -23.39
CA THR A 4 -19.50 3.40 -23.26
C THR A 4 -18.99 4.68 -22.61
N VAL A 5 -18.88 4.64 -21.29
CA VAL A 5 -18.15 5.65 -20.52
C VAL A 5 -16.80 5.76 -21.22
N LEU A 6 -16.52 6.91 -21.81
CA LEU A 6 -15.28 7.16 -22.51
C LEU A 6 -14.20 7.23 -21.43
N ILE A 7 -13.49 6.13 -21.24
CA ILE A 7 -12.43 6.03 -20.23
C ILE A 7 -11.24 6.79 -20.80
N THR A 8 -10.91 7.92 -20.20
CA THR A 8 -9.76 8.74 -20.59
C THR A 8 -8.50 8.27 -19.85
N PRO A 9 -7.30 8.40 -20.47
CA PRO A 9 -6.03 8.15 -19.78
C PRO A 9 -5.92 8.89 -18.44
N GLU A 10 -6.36 10.16 -18.42
CA GLU A 10 -6.42 11.00 -17.22
C GLU A 10 -7.24 10.37 -16.08
N THR A 11 -8.34 9.68 -16.40
CA THR A 11 -9.19 9.02 -15.40
C THR A 11 -8.47 7.80 -14.82
N GLU A 12 -7.77 7.03 -15.65
CA GLU A 12 -7.00 5.86 -15.22
C GLU A 12 -5.78 6.27 -14.38
N GLN A 13 -5.07 7.32 -14.79
CA GLN A 13 -3.95 7.90 -14.04
C GLN A 13 -4.40 8.44 -12.68
N GLN A 14 -5.52 9.17 -12.62
CA GLN A 14 -6.10 9.64 -11.36
C GLN A 14 -6.48 8.48 -10.44
N TYR A 15 -7.14 7.46 -10.99
CA TYR A 15 -7.52 6.28 -10.22
C TYR A 15 -6.29 5.54 -9.67
N LEU A 16 -5.28 5.29 -10.50
CA LEU A 16 -4.05 4.62 -10.06
C LEU A 16 -3.31 5.46 -9.02
N THR A 17 -3.27 6.78 -9.17
CA THR A 17 -2.71 7.71 -8.17
C THR A 17 -3.46 7.63 -6.83
N TYR A 18 -4.79 7.55 -6.85
CA TYR A 18 -5.57 7.34 -5.62
C TYR A 18 -5.26 5.98 -4.99
N THR A 19 -5.13 4.92 -5.78
CA THR A 19 -4.70 3.60 -5.31
C THR A 19 -3.33 3.67 -4.65
N GLY A 20 -2.37 4.36 -5.26
CA GLY A 20 -1.04 4.58 -4.67
C GLY A 20 -1.12 5.31 -3.32
N LYS A 21 -1.90 6.39 -3.23
CA LYS A 21 -2.12 7.13 -1.97
C LYS A 21 -2.76 6.26 -0.89
N ILE A 22 -3.78 5.49 -1.24
CA ILE A 22 -4.42 4.53 -0.31
C ILE A 22 -3.39 3.54 0.21
N SER A 23 -2.56 2.99 -0.68
CA SER A 23 -1.51 2.04 -0.32
C SER A 23 -0.51 2.62 0.68
N VAL A 24 -0.04 3.85 0.46
CA VAL A 24 0.87 4.54 1.41
C VAL A 24 0.20 4.75 2.76
N VAL A 25 -1.07 5.18 2.78
CA VAL A 25 -1.80 5.40 4.05
C VAL A 25 -1.98 4.09 4.82
N PHE A 26 -2.32 2.98 4.15
CA PHE A 26 -2.38 1.68 4.80
C PHE A 26 -1.01 1.19 5.28
N ALA A 27 0.06 1.47 4.54
CA ALA A 27 1.42 1.16 4.98
C ALA A 27 1.77 1.87 6.29
N VAL A 28 1.48 3.18 6.38
CA VAL A 28 1.71 3.98 7.60
C VAL A 28 0.86 3.46 8.76
N PHE A 29 -0.41 3.13 8.50
CA PHE A 29 -1.29 2.54 9.50
C PHE A 29 -0.70 1.25 10.08
N LEU A 30 -0.32 0.29 9.22
CA LEU A 30 0.24 -0.99 9.66
C LEU A 30 1.59 -0.85 10.37
N LEU A 31 2.42 0.10 9.93
CA LEU A 31 3.69 0.36 10.59
C LEU A 31 3.48 0.94 11.98
N ALA A 32 2.55 1.90 12.12
CA ALA A 32 2.23 2.50 13.40
C ALA A 32 1.63 1.45 14.36
N THR A 33 0.76 0.55 13.89
CA THR A 33 0.23 -0.54 14.72
C THR A 33 1.31 -1.53 15.15
N ALA A 34 2.23 -1.89 14.24
CA ALA A 34 3.34 -2.77 14.56
C ALA A 34 4.29 -2.15 15.59
N LEU A 35 4.62 -0.86 15.45
CA LEU A 35 5.48 -0.14 16.38
C LEU A 35 4.79 0.11 17.72
N SER A 36 3.45 0.27 17.75
CA SER A 36 2.69 0.41 19.00
C SER A 36 2.72 -0.87 19.85
N SER A 37 3.06 -2.02 19.26
CA SER A 37 3.27 -3.27 20.00
C SER A 37 4.60 -3.30 20.78
N LEU A 38 5.52 -2.38 20.48
CA LEU A 38 6.68 -2.14 21.31
C LEU A 38 6.17 -1.42 22.56
N ASP A 39 6.23 -2.09 23.70
CA ASP A 39 5.83 -1.55 25.00
C ASP A 39 6.81 -0.43 25.42
N THR A 40 6.66 0.74 24.79
CA THR A 40 7.43 1.92 25.15
C THR A 40 6.75 2.58 26.34
N GLU A 41 7.35 2.46 27.53
CA GLU A 41 6.93 3.20 28.73
C GLU A 41 6.91 4.74 28.52
N GLU A 42 7.56 5.22 27.46
CA GLU A 42 7.48 6.60 27.01
C GLU A 42 6.08 6.95 26.48
N THR A 43 5.30 7.52 27.40
CA THR A 43 3.92 7.96 27.15
C THR A 43 3.79 8.79 25.87
N VAL A 44 4.72 9.71 25.59
CA VAL A 44 4.66 10.60 24.41
C VAL A 44 4.73 9.82 23.08
N VAL A 45 5.59 8.81 22.99
CA VAL A 45 5.74 7.99 21.76
C VAL A 45 4.48 7.17 21.52
N SER A 46 3.92 6.56 22.58
CA SER A 46 2.67 5.81 22.52
C SER A 46 1.49 6.68 22.06
N TRP A 47 1.33 7.89 22.61
CA TRP A 47 0.30 8.84 22.16
C TRP A 47 0.50 9.27 20.70
N GLY A 48 1.75 9.52 20.29
CA GLY A 48 2.07 9.86 18.91
C GLY A 48 1.69 8.77 17.93
N LEU A 49 2.06 7.51 18.21
CA LEU A 49 1.70 6.36 17.38
C LEU A 49 0.18 6.13 17.35
N GLY A 50 -0.51 6.34 18.47
CA GLY A 50 -1.97 6.29 18.54
C GLY A 50 -2.64 7.33 17.63
N LEU A 51 -2.15 8.58 17.64
CA LEU A 51 -2.64 9.64 16.76
C LEU A 51 -2.37 9.33 15.28
N ILE A 52 -1.18 8.84 14.94
CA ILE A 52 -0.81 8.45 13.57
C ILE A 52 -1.75 7.35 13.07
N THR A 53 -2.00 6.34 13.91
CA THR A 53 -2.91 5.23 13.60
C THR A 53 -4.32 5.73 13.34
N LEU A 54 -4.83 6.63 14.19
CA LEU A 54 -6.15 7.23 14.03
C LEU A 54 -6.27 8.05 12.73
N ILE A 55 -5.31 8.95 12.48
CA ILE A 55 -5.28 9.80 11.29
C ILE A 55 -5.20 8.94 10.02
N SER A 56 -4.37 7.90 10.04
CA SER A 56 -4.21 6.98 8.91
C SER A 56 -5.48 6.18 8.66
N ALA A 57 -6.16 5.71 9.71
CA ALA A 57 -7.44 5.00 9.58
C ALA A 57 -8.53 5.89 8.97
N VAL A 58 -8.68 7.13 9.45
CA VAL A 58 -9.64 8.09 8.90
C VAL A 58 -9.30 8.43 7.45
N SER A 59 -8.01 8.65 7.17
CA SER A 59 -7.54 8.95 5.80
C SER A 59 -7.79 7.78 4.86
N ALA A 60 -7.48 6.55 5.27
CA ALA A 60 -7.74 5.34 4.49
C ALA A 60 -9.23 5.21 4.15
N PHE A 61 -10.09 5.43 5.14
CA PHE A 61 -11.55 5.40 4.95
C PHE A 61 -12.02 6.46 3.95
N VAL A 62 -11.64 7.73 4.13
CA VAL A 62 -12.04 8.83 3.25
C VAL A 62 -11.55 8.62 1.82
N ILE A 63 -10.30 8.20 1.63
CA ILE A 63 -9.73 8.01 0.30
C ILE A 63 -10.32 6.75 -0.36
N SER A 64 -10.62 5.69 0.40
CA SER A 64 -11.32 4.51 -0.12
C SER A 64 -12.71 4.87 -0.64
N LEU A 65 -13.47 5.70 0.09
CA LEU A 65 -14.76 6.22 -0.38
C LEU A 65 -14.64 7.04 -1.68
N LYS A 66 -13.56 7.81 -1.82
CA LYS A 66 -13.28 8.53 -3.08
C LYS A 66 -12.94 7.55 -4.22
N SER A 67 -12.12 6.54 -3.95
CA SER A 67 -11.75 5.50 -4.92
C SER A 67 -12.97 4.72 -5.42
N MET A 68 -13.94 4.41 -4.55
CA MET A 68 -15.18 3.74 -4.96
C MET A 68 -15.98 4.50 -6.01
N LYS A 69 -15.84 5.83 -6.11
CA LYS A 69 -16.50 6.62 -7.17
C LYS A 69 -15.98 6.26 -8.56
N PHE A 70 -14.72 5.83 -8.68
CA PHE A 70 -14.12 5.41 -9.94
C PHE A 70 -14.63 4.05 -10.44
N SER A 71 -15.33 3.27 -9.61
CA SER A 71 -15.96 2.01 -10.05
C SER A 71 -16.95 2.17 -11.21
N LYS A 72 -17.49 3.38 -11.39
CA LYS A 72 -18.38 3.74 -12.52
C LYS A 72 -17.63 4.36 -13.71
N HIS A 73 -16.36 4.69 -13.55
CA HIS A 73 -15.55 5.46 -14.51
C HIS A 73 -14.31 4.70 -14.98
N THR A 74 -14.17 3.44 -14.61
CA THR A 74 -13.12 2.55 -15.11
C THR A 74 -13.73 1.20 -15.46
N THR A 75 -13.00 0.37 -16.22
CA THR A 75 -13.48 -0.97 -16.53
C THR A 75 -13.56 -1.79 -15.24
N ARG A 76 -14.54 -2.69 -15.12
CA ARG A 76 -14.63 -3.57 -13.94
C ARG A 76 -13.34 -4.38 -13.75
N LEU A 77 -12.66 -4.74 -14.84
CA LEU A 77 -11.37 -5.40 -14.79
C LEU A 77 -10.29 -4.47 -14.22
N GLY A 78 -10.15 -3.25 -14.76
CA GLY A 78 -9.20 -2.25 -14.26
C GLY A 78 -9.40 -1.87 -12.80
N PHE A 79 -10.65 -1.78 -12.34
CA PHE A 79 -10.96 -1.51 -10.94
C PHE A 79 -10.45 -2.60 -9.98
N TRP A 80 -10.51 -3.88 -10.38
CA TRP A 80 -10.17 -4.99 -9.50
C TRP A 80 -8.76 -5.52 -9.70
N THR A 81 -8.27 -5.52 -10.93
CA THR A 81 -6.98 -6.12 -11.30
C THR A 81 -5.92 -5.09 -11.64
N LEU A 82 -6.23 -3.79 -11.56
CA LEU A 82 -5.36 -2.69 -11.97
C LEU A 82 -4.82 -2.86 -13.40
N LYS A 83 -5.66 -3.39 -14.28
CA LYS A 83 -5.37 -3.51 -15.72
C LYS A 83 -6.01 -2.35 -16.48
N PHE A 84 -5.20 -1.53 -17.12
CA PHE A 84 -5.62 -0.26 -17.72
C PHE A 84 -5.55 -0.30 -19.25
N ASN A 85 -6.27 0.62 -19.90
CA ASN A 85 -6.22 0.76 -21.36
C ASN A 85 -5.03 1.61 -21.79
N ASP A 86 -4.67 2.62 -20.98
CA ASP A 86 -3.46 3.40 -21.17
C ASP A 86 -2.21 2.55 -20.89
N GLU A 87 -1.27 2.57 -21.85
CA GLU A 87 -0.08 1.71 -21.83
C GLU A 87 0.87 2.08 -20.69
N TYR A 88 1.04 3.38 -20.41
CA TYR A 88 1.93 3.82 -19.33
C TYR A 88 1.32 3.51 -17.97
N VAL A 89 0.04 3.78 -17.78
CA VAL A 89 -0.67 3.48 -16.53
C VAL A 89 -0.69 1.97 -16.25
N ASP A 90 -0.90 1.12 -17.27
CA ASP A 90 -0.82 -0.34 -17.14
C ASP A 90 0.63 -0.81 -16.83
N TYR A 91 1.64 -0.20 -17.45
CA TYR A 91 3.04 -0.48 -17.13
C TYR A 91 3.36 -0.18 -15.66
N VAL A 92 2.98 1.00 -15.16
CA VAL A 92 3.25 1.42 -13.77
C VAL A 92 2.49 0.53 -12.78
N SER A 93 1.24 0.18 -13.07
CA SER A 93 0.47 -0.74 -12.23
C SER A 93 1.12 -2.12 -12.17
N ALA A 94 1.51 -2.69 -13.31
CA ALA A 94 2.14 -4.00 -13.40
C ALA A 94 3.51 -4.03 -12.71
N LEU A 95 4.33 -2.98 -12.90
CA LEU A 95 5.63 -2.83 -12.25
C LEU A 95 5.49 -2.77 -10.72
N SER A 96 4.56 -1.95 -10.23
CA SER A 96 4.32 -1.81 -8.81
C SER A 96 3.83 -3.12 -8.18
N LEU A 97 2.84 -3.80 -8.80
CA LEU A 97 2.33 -5.09 -8.33
C LEU A 97 3.41 -6.18 -8.33
N ARG A 98 4.21 -6.25 -9.40
CA ARG A 98 5.32 -7.21 -9.49
C ARG A 98 6.33 -6.97 -8.37
N THR A 99 6.73 -5.73 -8.13
CA THR A 99 7.71 -5.40 -7.08
C THR A 99 7.17 -5.75 -5.70
N THR A 100 5.91 -5.39 -5.41
CA THR A 100 5.21 -5.74 -4.16
C THR A 100 5.14 -7.25 -3.95
N CYS A 101 4.85 -8.02 -5.01
CA CYS A 101 4.85 -9.47 -4.95
C CYS A 101 6.23 -10.03 -4.56
N HIS A 102 7.32 -9.50 -5.13
CA HIS A 102 8.67 -9.93 -4.78
C HIS A 102 9.01 -9.60 -3.32
N VAL A 103 8.64 -8.40 -2.83
CA VAL A 103 8.83 -8.03 -1.41
C VAL A 103 8.13 -9.02 -0.49
N MET A 104 6.84 -9.30 -0.75
CA MET A 104 6.05 -10.26 0.04
C MET A 104 6.61 -11.68 -0.06
N LEU A 105 7.05 -12.11 -1.24
CA LEU A 105 7.61 -13.44 -1.46
C LEU A 105 8.90 -13.64 -0.68
N PHE A 106 9.85 -12.72 -0.81
CA PHE A 106 11.14 -12.82 -0.12
C PHE A 106 10.97 -12.69 1.40
N GLY A 107 10.22 -11.70 1.87
CA GLY A 107 9.96 -11.54 3.30
C GLY A 107 9.17 -12.71 3.87
N GLY A 108 8.17 -13.20 3.13
CA GLY A 108 7.39 -14.37 3.50
C GLY A 108 8.24 -15.64 3.59
N LEU A 109 9.20 -15.82 2.68
CA LEU A 109 10.14 -16.95 2.72
C LEU A 109 11.03 -16.90 3.96
N VAL A 110 11.55 -15.72 4.32
CA VAL A 110 12.31 -15.52 5.55
C VAL A 110 11.47 -15.89 6.77
N LEU A 111 10.24 -15.38 6.86
CA LEU A 111 9.33 -15.69 7.97
C LEU A 111 8.92 -17.16 8.02
N ALA A 112 8.69 -17.79 6.87
CA ALA A 112 8.28 -19.20 6.80
C ALA A 112 9.41 -20.15 7.19
N TYR A 113 10.66 -19.81 6.86
CA TYR A 113 11.79 -20.68 7.13
C TYR A 113 12.39 -20.45 8.53
N PHE A 114 12.43 -19.19 9.00
CA PHE A 114 13.08 -18.83 10.27
C PHE A 114 12.13 -18.38 11.37
N GLY A 115 10.83 -18.18 11.10
CA GLY A 115 9.89 -17.55 12.03
C GLY A 115 9.75 -18.23 13.38
N ASP A 116 9.98 -19.55 13.42
CA ASP A 116 9.89 -20.36 14.64
C ASP A 116 11.27 -20.61 15.31
N ASP A 117 12.36 -20.19 14.65
CA ASP A 117 13.70 -20.40 15.18
C ASP A 117 13.98 -19.46 16.37
N LYS A 118 14.55 -20.01 17.44
CA LYS A 118 14.89 -19.25 18.66
C LYS A 118 15.77 -18.03 18.38
N TRP A 119 16.76 -18.17 17.48
CA TRP A 119 17.68 -17.09 17.15
C TRP A 119 16.94 -15.94 16.44
N PHE A 120 15.95 -16.27 15.59
CA PHE A 120 15.16 -15.29 14.84
C PHE A 120 14.17 -14.58 15.78
N ILE A 121 13.50 -15.32 16.66
CA ILE A 121 12.62 -14.75 17.68
C ILE A 121 13.40 -13.80 18.61
N GLN A 122 14.63 -14.15 18.99
CA GLN A 122 15.51 -13.27 19.76
C GLN A 122 15.94 -12.03 18.97
N LEU A 123 16.16 -12.15 17.66
CA LEU A 123 16.53 -11.05 16.79
C LEU A 123 15.40 -10.01 16.65
N ILE A 124 14.15 -10.47 16.52
CA ILE A 124 13.00 -9.57 16.34
C ILE A 124 12.47 -9.02 17.67
N ALA A 125 12.86 -9.60 18.81
CA ALA A 125 12.44 -9.12 20.12
C ALA A 125 12.76 -7.62 20.29
N PRO A 126 11.84 -6.81 20.85
CA PRO A 126 10.60 -7.23 21.51
C PRO A 126 9.37 -7.33 20.57
N LEU A 127 9.54 -7.30 19.25
CA LEU A 127 8.44 -7.47 18.30
C LEU A 127 7.93 -8.92 18.26
N SER A 128 6.61 -9.05 18.08
CA SER A 128 5.98 -10.34 17.80
C SER A 128 6.10 -10.72 16.33
N LEU A 129 5.93 -12.02 16.01
CA LEU A 129 5.86 -12.49 14.62
C LEU A 129 4.71 -11.81 13.84
N SER A 130 3.59 -11.53 14.51
CA SER A 130 2.47 -10.77 13.92
C SER A 130 2.90 -9.35 13.54
N SER A 131 3.65 -8.67 14.43
CA SER A 131 4.21 -7.34 14.16
C SER A 131 5.18 -7.38 12.97
N MET A 132 5.96 -8.45 12.81
CA MET A 132 6.83 -8.63 11.65
C MET A 132 6.07 -8.82 10.34
N ILE A 133 4.94 -9.56 10.36
CA ILE A 133 4.05 -9.67 9.20
C ILE A 133 3.45 -8.31 8.85
N GLN A 134 3.02 -7.52 9.84
CA GLN A 134 2.52 -6.17 9.63
C GLN A 134 3.58 -5.24 9.03
N ILE A 135 4.83 -5.32 9.51
CA ILE A 135 5.96 -4.57 8.94
C ILE A 135 6.22 -5.00 7.51
N LEU A 136 6.24 -6.30 7.21
CA LEU A 136 6.42 -6.80 5.85
C LEU A 136 5.32 -6.28 4.91
N LEU A 137 4.06 -6.37 5.34
CA LEU A 137 2.92 -5.88 4.58
C LEU A 137 2.98 -4.36 4.40
N SER A 138 3.41 -3.62 5.43
CA SER A 138 3.66 -2.18 5.36
C SER A 138 4.71 -1.84 4.31
N ILE A 139 5.86 -2.52 4.31
CA ILE A 139 6.93 -2.32 3.32
C ILE A 139 6.41 -2.61 1.92
N ALA A 140 5.64 -3.69 1.74
CA ALA A 140 5.06 -4.05 0.46
C ALA A 140 4.09 -2.98 -0.06
N LEU A 141 3.17 -2.51 0.78
CA LEU A 141 2.21 -1.45 0.44
C LEU A 141 2.89 -0.10 0.22
N LEU A 142 3.94 0.21 0.99
CA LEU A 142 4.72 1.43 0.81
C LEU A 142 5.44 1.41 -0.53
N THR A 143 6.07 0.28 -0.87
CA THR A 143 6.72 0.07 -2.17
C THR A 143 5.72 0.21 -3.31
N HIS A 144 4.55 -0.42 -3.21
CA HIS A 144 3.47 -0.29 -4.19
C HIS A 144 3.08 1.18 -4.41
N GLY A 145 2.76 1.87 -3.33
CA GLY A 145 2.25 3.24 -3.39
C GLY A 145 3.29 4.26 -3.83
N LEU A 146 4.53 4.15 -3.32
CA LEU A 146 5.62 5.04 -3.71
C LEU A 146 5.99 4.86 -5.17
N LEU A 147 6.10 3.63 -5.69
CA LEU A 147 6.41 3.39 -7.09
C LEU A 147 5.37 4.02 -8.02
N ILE A 148 4.08 3.87 -7.70
CA ILE A 148 3.02 4.52 -8.45
C ILE A 148 3.20 6.04 -8.41
N MET A 149 3.34 6.62 -7.22
CA MET A 149 3.43 8.08 -7.06
C MET A 149 4.66 8.70 -7.71
N THR A 150 5.81 8.01 -7.68
CA THR A 150 7.04 8.51 -8.32
C THR A 150 6.94 8.41 -9.82
N LYS A 151 6.46 7.28 -10.36
CA LYS A 151 6.35 7.08 -11.81
C LYS A 151 5.31 7.98 -12.45
N MET A 152 4.17 8.21 -11.78
CA MET A 152 3.18 9.16 -12.29
C MET A 152 3.68 10.60 -12.27
N ARG A 153 4.51 10.97 -11.30
CA ARG A 153 5.12 12.30 -11.24
C ARG A 153 6.21 12.50 -12.29
N GLU A 154 6.97 11.45 -12.62
CA GLU A 154 7.97 11.49 -13.70
C GLU A 154 7.27 11.74 -15.04
N ASP A 155 6.17 11.02 -15.30
CA ASP A 155 5.35 11.19 -16.51
C ASP A 155 4.78 12.61 -16.65
N GLU A 156 4.18 13.15 -15.58
CA GLU A 156 3.69 14.53 -15.55
C GLU A 156 4.79 15.59 -15.77
N ALA A 157 6.06 15.25 -15.53
CA ALA A 157 7.19 16.18 -15.68
C ALA A 157 7.86 16.09 -17.06
N ASP A 158 7.68 14.97 -17.77
CA ASP A 158 8.24 14.72 -19.10
C ASP A 158 7.29 15.17 -20.23
N GLU A 159 6.03 15.49 -19.92
CA GLU A 159 5.04 16.15 -20.81
C GLU A 159 5.09 17.70 -20.76
#